data_AF-A0A523MCP3-F1
#
_entry.id   AF-A0A523MCP3-F1
#
_cell.length_a   1.000
_cell.length_b   1.000
_cell.length_c   1.000
_cell.angle_alpha   90.00
_cell.angle_beta   90.00
_cell.angle_gamma   90.00
#
_symmetry.space_group_name_H-M   'P 1'
#
loop_
_entity.id
_entity.type
_entity.pdbx_description
1 polymer ?
#
loop_
_entity_poly.entity_id
_entity_poly.type
_entity_poly.pdbx_seq_one_letter_code
_entity_poly.pdbx_strand_id
1 'polypeptide(L)'
;MKQPNLADLTTPLLPNLLVISVAVYGALLQSLDVDLYYLSIQEDESIEWATFWAFIGAGYLYLRTVFRTSASLAGAWCGFGLVAFCGFVALEEISWGQRIIGYRPPDYFLAFNYQQELNVHNVIDKDLRKLAVKVVIFGYGVALPLIGLIPRASTLMQRIRLLVPPVSLVPAFAVTGTLMIVYPFKFTGEWVELMLGLCFAFSALAALPRDPASHTRRPWRPSGQIALTALLIGALGVASATATRYQRDDNPQNVIAATRELEALRADFMRFGISHRCRAHKRLFTFAFQYHAPELFSGQFAQLTGQGLPEPRAAFLLDPWNYAYWIRDNCSTPERPRTTFLYSFGPNRRRDSTRWAIGGDDIAVFIRGQEIRLESGD
;
A
#
# COMPACT_ATOMS: atom_id res chain seq x y z
N MET A 1 -35.19 -34.30 -11.66
CA MET A 1 -34.20 -33.22 -11.45
C MET A 1 -33.06 -33.78 -10.61
N LYS A 2 -31.82 -33.84 -11.13
CA LYS A 2 -30.65 -34.14 -10.29
C LYS A 2 -30.44 -32.96 -9.34
N GLN A 3 -30.35 -33.21 -8.03
CA GLN A 3 -29.93 -32.18 -7.08
C GLN A 3 -28.55 -31.67 -7.51
N PRO A 4 -28.32 -30.35 -7.59
CA PRO A 4 -27.01 -29.80 -7.91
C PRO A 4 -26.00 -30.28 -6.86
N ASN A 5 -24.84 -30.74 -7.31
CA ASN A 5 -23.80 -31.19 -6.39
C ASN A 5 -23.32 -29.99 -5.57
N LEU A 6 -23.04 -30.16 -4.27
CA LEU A 6 -22.51 -29.11 -3.41
C LEU A 6 -21.23 -28.47 -4.01
N ALA A 7 -20.47 -29.25 -4.79
CA ALA A 7 -19.30 -28.78 -5.54
C ALA A 7 -19.63 -27.75 -6.65
N ASP A 8 -20.80 -27.86 -7.27
CA ASP A 8 -21.24 -26.97 -8.37
C ASP A 8 -21.66 -25.59 -7.84
N LEU A 9 -22.17 -25.53 -6.60
CA LEU A 9 -22.57 -24.30 -5.92
C LEU A 9 -21.39 -23.60 -5.22
N THR A 10 -20.45 -24.36 -4.65
CA THR A 10 -19.33 -23.81 -3.86
C THR A 10 -18.26 -23.11 -4.70
N THR A 11 -18.03 -23.57 -5.93
CA THR A 11 -16.99 -23.03 -6.82
C THR A 11 -17.19 -21.55 -7.19
N PRO A 12 -18.39 -21.09 -7.61
CA PRO A 12 -18.62 -19.66 -7.87
C PRO A 12 -18.82 -18.82 -6.59
N LEU A 13 -19.33 -19.42 -5.51
CA LEU A 13 -19.67 -18.67 -4.29
C LEU A 13 -18.44 -18.34 -3.42
N LEU A 14 -17.53 -19.30 -3.23
CA LEU A 14 -16.37 -19.15 -2.36
C LEU A 14 -15.50 -17.92 -2.63
N PRO A 15 -15.09 -17.60 -3.88
CA PRO A 15 -14.23 -16.44 -4.12
C PRO A 15 -14.93 -15.12 -3.76
N ASN A 16 -16.25 -15.03 -3.96
CA ASN A 16 -17.02 -13.86 -3.53
C ASN A 16 -17.04 -13.73 -2.01
N LEU A 17 -17.27 -14.83 -1.29
CA LEU A 17 -17.26 -14.83 0.17
C LEU A 17 -15.90 -14.40 0.73
N LEU A 18 -14.80 -14.90 0.14
CA LEU A 18 -13.45 -14.53 0.57
C LEU A 18 -13.15 -13.05 0.34
N VAL A 19 -13.49 -12.48 -0.83
CA VAL A 19 -13.32 -11.05 -1.09
C VAL A 19 -14.18 -10.22 -0.12
N ILE A 20 -15.45 -10.57 0.05
CA ILE A 20 -16.36 -9.84 0.96
C ILE A 20 -15.90 -9.95 2.42
N SER A 21 -15.30 -11.08 2.81
CA SER A 21 -14.80 -11.27 4.17
C SER A 21 -13.69 -10.27 4.54
N VAL A 22 -12.92 -9.76 3.57
CA VAL A 22 -11.93 -8.69 3.80
C VAL A 22 -12.61 -7.39 4.23
N ALA A 23 -13.70 -6.99 3.57
CA ALA A 23 -14.47 -5.81 3.96
C ALA A 23 -15.11 -5.97 5.36
N VAL A 24 -15.65 -7.17 5.63
CA VAL A 24 -16.21 -7.49 6.95
C VAL A 24 -15.13 -7.44 8.03
N TYR A 25 -13.96 -8.01 7.77
CA TYR A 25 -12.84 -7.99 8.70
C TYR A 25 -12.37 -6.57 9.00
N GLY A 26 -12.19 -5.72 7.98
CA GLY A 26 -11.84 -4.31 8.17
C GLY A 26 -12.90 -3.53 8.97
N ALA A 27 -14.19 -3.78 8.71
CA ALA A 27 -15.28 -3.17 9.48
C ALA A 27 -15.31 -3.66 10.94
N LEU A 28 -15.06 -4.95 11.18
CA LEU A 28 -14.98 -5.52 12.52
C LEU A 28 -13.81 -4.90 13.30
N LEU A 29 -12.60 -4.84 12.72
CA LEU A 29 -11.46 -4.16 13.33
C LEU A 29 -11.81 -2.72 13.69
N GLN A 30 -12.34 -1.94 12.74
CA GLN A 30 -12.72 -0.55 12.98
C GLN A 30 -13.74 -0.38 14.12
N SER A 31 -14.60 -1.38 14.36
CA SER A 31 -15.63 -1.34 15.42
C SER A 31 -15.17 -1.89 16.77
N LEU A 32 -14.28 -2.88 16.78
CA LEU A 32 -13.89 -3.63 17.97
C LEU A 32 -12.52 -3.20 18.51
N ASP A 33 -11.59 -2.83 17.61
CA ASP A 33 -10.22 -2.44 17.95
C ASP A 33 -9.68 -1.45 16.89
N VAL A 34 -9.97 -0.17 17.13
CA VAL A 34 -9.58 0.91 16.22
C VAL A 34 -8.06 1.07 16.11
N ASP A 35 -7.32 0.73 17.16
CA ASP A 35 -5.87 0.83 17.16
C ASP A 35 -5.27 -0.26 16.29
N LEU A 36 -5.75 -1.50 16.41
CA LEU A 36 -5.38 -2.59 15.51
C LEU A 36 -5.78 -2.32 14.06
N TYR A 37 -6.95 -1.69 13.84
CA TYR A 37 -7.34 -1.23 12.50
C TYR A 37 -6.27 -0.31 11.91
N TYR A 38 -5.90 0.76 12.61
CA TYR A 38 -4.89 1.71 12.14
C TYR A 38 -3.49 1.12 12.05
N LEU A 39 -3.14 0.12 12.86
CA LEU A 39 -1.86 -0.60 12.75
C LEU A 39 -1.84 -1.49 11.51
N SER A 40 -2.93 -2.20 11.20
CA SER A 40 -2.97 -3.17 10.09
C SER A 40 -2.82 -2.56 8.70
N ILE A 41 -3.15 -1.28 8.56
CA ILE A 41 -3.22 -0.52 7.29
C ILE A 41 -2.07 0.45 7.08
N GLN A 42 -1.08 0.48 7.99
CA GLN A 42 0.08 1.33 7.81
C GLN A 42 0.96 0.81 6.67
N GLU A 43 1.85 1.67 6.16
CA GLU A 43 2.88 1.28 5.22
C GLU A 43 3.70 0.13 5.81
N ASP A 44 4.07 -0.83 4.96
CA ASP A 44 4.83 -2.05 5.24
C ASP A 44 4.14 -3.02 6.23
N GLU A 45 2.82 -2.91 6.40
CA GLU A 45 2.01 -3.81 7.24
C GLU A 45 1.24 -4.86 6.45
N SER A 46 0.58 -5.76 7.19
CA SER A 46 0.02 -7.00 6.63
C SER A 46 -0.96 -6.80 5.46
N ILE A 47 -1.74 -5.71 5.43
CA ILE A 47 -2.71 -5.45 4.36
C ILE A 47 -2.01 -5.05 3.07
N GLU A 48 -1.06 -4.12 3.12
CA GLU A 48 -0.27 -3.69 1.95
C GLU A 48 0.54 -4.86 1.37
N TRP A 49 1.20 -5.65 2.23
CA TRP A 49 1.92 -6.85 1.79
C TRP A 49 1.01 -7.91 1.20
N ALA A 50 -0.19 -8.10 1.75
CA ALA A 50 -1.17 -9.01 1.17
C ALA A 50 -1.64 -8.51 -0.21
N THR A 51 -1.84 -7.19 -0.39
CA THR A 51 -2.15 -6.57 -1.69
C THR A 51 -1.05 -6.84 -2.71
N PHE A 52 0.21 -6.60 -2.34
CA PHE A 52 1.39 -6.93 -3.15
C PHE A 52 1.36 -8.39 -3.62
N TRP A 53 1.21 -9.34 -2.70
CA TRP A 53 1.19 -10.76 -3.02
C TRP A 53 -0.02 -11.19 -3.84
N ALA A 54 -1.17 -10.55 -3.64
CA ALA A 54 -2.36 -10.81 -4.45
C ALA A 54 -2.14 -10.43 -5.92
N PHE A 55 -1.56 -9.26 -6.18
CA PHE A 55 -1.25 -8.81 -7.54
C PHE A 55 -0.08 -9.57 -8.16
N ILE A 56 1.02 -9.82 -7.44
CA ILE A 56 2.11 -10.67 -7.94
C ILE A 56 1.61 -12.08 -8.27
N GLY A 57 0.79 -12.66 -7.39
CA GLY A 57 0.16 -13.96 -7.61
C GLY A 57 -0.73 -13.94 -8.87
N ALA A 58 -1.59 -12.93 -9.01
CA ALA A 58 -2.42 -12.76 -10.20
C ALA A 58 -1.59 -12.64 -11.49
N GLY A 59 -0.56 -11.79 -11.48
CA GLY A 59 0.36 -11.61 -12.61
C GLY A 59 1.05 -12.91 -13.00
N TYR A 60 1.57 -13.67 -12.04
CA TYR A 60 2.16 -14.98 -12.29
C TYR A 60 1.16 -15.96 -12.94
N LEU A 61 -0.08 -16.00 -12.46
CA LEU A 61 -1.11 -16.87 -13.01
C LEU A 61 -1.55 -16.47 -14.43
N TYR A 62 -1.66 -15.17 -14.71
CA TYR A 62 -1.88 -14.68 -16.08
C TYR A 62 -0.70 -15.02 -17.00
N LEU A 63 0.53 -14.89 -16.52
CA LEU A 63 1.72 -15.25 -17.27
C LEU A 63 1.73 -16.74 -17.64
N ARG A 64 1.37 -17.61 -16.70
CA ARG A 64 1.17 -19.05 -16.98
C ARG A 64 0.06 -19.30 -17.99
N THR A 65 -1.03 -18.56 -17.92
CA THR A 65 -2.14 -18.65 -18.88
C THR A 65 -1.65 -18.29 -20.29
N VAL A 66 -0.90 -17.19 -20.43
CA VAL A 66 -0.30 -16.76 -21.69
C VAL A 66 0.58 -17.86 -22.29
N PHE A 67 1.54 -18.38 -21.53
CA PHE A 67 2.48 -19.38 -22.04
C PHE A 67 1.83 -20.72 -22.41
N ARG A 68 0.64 -21.02 -21.88
CA ARG A 68 -0.08 -22.27 -22.17
C ARG A 68 -1.12 -22.16 -23.28
N THR A 69 -1.60 -20.96 -23.57
CA THR A 69 -2.72 -20.74 -24.52
C THR A 69 -2.33 -19.99 -25.77
N SER A 70 -1.25 -19.21 -25.72
CA SER A 70 -0.90 -18.28 -26.79
C SER A 70 0.27 -18.82 -27.62
N ALA A 71 -0.01 -19.14 -28.89
CA ALA A 71 1.01 -19.52 -29.87
C ALA A 71 1.74 -18.32 -30.50
N SER A 72 1.30 -17.08 -30.24
CA SER A 72 1.91 -15.87 -30.81
C SER A 72 1.77 -14.67 -29.85
N LEU A 73 2.70 -13.71 -29.98
CA LEU A 73 2.73 -12.50 -29.16
C LEU A 73 1.48 -11.61 -29.36
N ALA A 74 1.07 -11.42 -30.61
CA ALA A 74 -0.18 -10.72 -30.95
C ALA A 74 -1.42 -11.41 -30.33
N GLY A 75 -1.33 -12.72 -30.11
CA GLY A 75 -2.39 -13.49 -29.48
C GLY A 75 -2.41 -13.41 -27.95
N ALA A 76 -1.34 -12.90 -27.34
CA ALA A 76 -1.11 -12.86 -25.90
C ALA A 76 -1.23 -11.46 -25.30
N TRP A 77 -1.48 -10.43 -26.12
CA TRP A 77 -1.36 -9.02 -25.73
C TRP A 77 -2.14 -8.69 -24.46
N CYS A 78 -3.38 -9.17 -24.33
CA CYS A 78 -4.23 -8.88 -23.16
C CYS A 78 -3.66 -9.54 -21.91
N GLY A 79 -3.18 -10.79 -22.03
CA GLY A 79 -2.54 -11.48 -20.91
C GLY A 79 -1.25 -10.79 -20.48
N PHE A 80 -0.37 -10.40 -21.40
CA PHE A 80 0.81 -9.61 -21.06
C PHE A 80 0.46 -8.22 -20.48
N GLY A 81 -0.60 -7.59 -20.98
CA GLY A 81 -1.13 -6.35 -20.41
C GLY A 81 -1.59 -6.52 -18.97
N LEU A 82 -2.29 -7.61 -18.65
CA LEU A 82 -2.70 -7.94 -17.28
C LEU A 82 -1.51 -8.30 -16.39
N VAL A 83 -0.50 -8.99 -16.92
CA VAL A 83 0.77 -9.25 -16.20
C VAL A 83 1.46 -7.94 -15.84
N ALA A 84 1.61 -7.04 -16.82
CA ALA A 84 2.24 -5.74 -16.63
C ALA A 84 1.44 -4.87 -15.65
N PHE A 85 0.10 -4.84 -15.78
CA PHE A 85 -0.78 -4.12 -14.86
C PHE A 85 -0.63 -4.65 -13.43
N CYS A 86 -0.72 -5.96 -13.22
CA CYS A 86 -0.59 -6.54 -11.89
C CYS A 86 0.81 -6.30 -11.29
N GLY A 87 1.87 -6.45 -12.09
CA GLY A 87 3.23 -6.16 -11.65
C GLY A 87 3.44 -4.69 -11.29
N PHE A 88 2.89 -3.78 -12.08
CA PHE A 88 2.93 -2.34 -11.81
C PHE A 88 2.21 -2.01 -10.50
N VAL A 89 0.97 -2.46 -10.31
CA VAL A 89 0.22 -2.20 -9.07
C VAL A 89 0.96 -2.78 -7.87
N ALA A 90 1.44 -4.03 -7.94
CA ALA A 90 2.19 -4.61 -6.85
C ALA A 90 3.43 -3.79 -6.47
N LEU A 91 4.24 -3.36 -7.45
CA LEU A 91 5.44 -2.57 -7.16
C LEU A 91 5.09 -1.18 -6.63
N GLU A 92 3.98 -0.58 -7.07
CA GLU A 92 3.47 0.68 -6.52
C GLU A 92 3.13 0.56 -5.03
N GLU A 93 2.51 -0.55 -4.59
CA GLU A 93 2.16 -0.77 -3.17
C GLU A 93 3.38 -0.74 -2.24
N ILE A 94 4.53 -1.25 -2.67
CA ILE A 94 5.75 -1.29 -1.85
C ILE A 94 6.74 -0.17 -2.20
N SER A 95 6.28 0.89 -2.86
CA SER A 95 7.10 2.02 -3.33
C SER A 95 8.35 1.56 -4.09
N TRP A 96 8.17 0.60 -5.00
CA TRP A 96 9.23 -0.02 -5.81
C TRP A 96 10.39 -0.56 -4.98
N GLY A 97 10.10 -1.04 -3.76
CA GLY A 97 11.09 -1.55 -2.82
C GLY A 97 11.98 -0.48 -2.19
N GLN A 98 11.65 0.81 -2.34
CA GLN A 98 12.36 1.91 -1.70
C GLN A 98 12.47 1.68 -0.20
N ARG A 99 11.37 1.27 0.45
CA ARG A 99 11.34 1.15 1.91
C ARG A 99 12.21 0.00 2.44
N ILE A 100 12.23 -1.08 1.66
CA ILE A 100 13.08 -2.25 1.93
C ILE A 100 14.55 -1.88 1.73
N ILE A 101 14.92 -1.27 0.61
CA ILE A 101 16.33 -1.07 0.27
C ILE A 101 16.90 0.21 0.93
N GLY A 102 16.06 1.21 1.19
CA GLY A 102 16.46 2.52 1.74
C GLY A 102 17.15 3.43 0.72
N TYR A 103 16.92 3.22 -0.59
CA TYR A 103 17.48 4.12 -1.60
C TYR A 103 16.69 5.42 -1.69
N ARG A 104 17.35 6.48 -2.13
CA ARG A 104 16.75 7.80 -2.34
C ARG A 104 15.93 7.82 -3.65
N PRO A 105 14.64 8.20 -3.63
CA PRO A 105 13.89 8.46 -4.85
C PRO A 105 14.51 9.58 -5.71
N PRO A 106 14.27 9.58 -7.03
CA PRO A 106 14.63 10.72 -7.87
C PRO A 106 13.96 12.02 -7.41
N ASP A 107 14.61 13.15 -7.64
CA ASP A 107 14.18 14.49 -7.19
C ASP A 107 12.75 14.84 -7.59
N TYR A 108 12.29 14.38 -8.77
CA TYR A 108 10.90 14.53 -9.19
C TYR A 108 9.91 13.95 -8.17
N PHE A 109 10.15 12.73 -7.70
CA PHE A 109 9.29 12.09 -6.71
C PHE A 109 9.41 12.80 -5.36
N LEU A 110 10.61 13.18 -4.94
CA LEU A 110 10.78 13.92 -3.68
C LEU A 110 10.07 15.28 -3.68
N ALA A 111 9.97 15.94 -4.84
CA ALA A 111 9.30 17.24 -4.97
C ALA A 111 7.77 17.13 -5.11
N PHE A 112 7.28 16.17 -5.91
CA PHE A 112 5.88 16.13 -6.34
C PHE A 112 5.07 14.98 -5.76
N ASN A 113 5.71 13.94 -5.22
CA ASN A 113 5.01 12.89 -4.52
C ASN A 113 4.64 13.39 -3.12
N TYR A 114 3.35 13.35 -2.75
CA TYR A 114 2.94 13.80 -1.41
C TYR A 114 3.56 12.95 -0.28
N GLN A 115 4.09 11.79 -0.63
CA GLN A 115 4.84 10.88 0.21
C GLN A 115 6.36 10.97 0.16
N GLN A 116 6.95 11.76 -0.74
CA GLN A 116 8.40 11.74 -0.96
C GLN A 116 8.94 10.31 -1.19
N GLU A 117 8.11 9.46 -1.82
CA GLU A 117 8.39 8.06 -2.08
C GLU A 117 8.41 7.77 -3.59
N LEU A 118 9.09 6.71 -4.01
CA LEU A 118 9.07 6.25 -5.39
C LEU A 118 7.80 5.44 -5.62
N ASN A 119 6.70 6.12 -5.90
CA ASN A 119 5.49 5.54 -6.47
C ASN A 119 4.78 6.61 -7.32
N VAL A 120 4.15 6.19 -8.40
CA VAL A 120 3.45 7.07 -9.34
C VAL A 120 2.10 7.49 -8.79
N HIS A 121 1.40 6.60 -8.08
CA HIS A 121 0.04 6.84 -7.62
C HIS A 121 -0.07 7.95 -6.56
N ASN A 122 1.03 8.39 -5.93
CA ASN A 122 1.04 9.51 -4.98
C ASN A 122 1.59 10.81 -5.59
N VAL A 123 1.98 10.79 -6.87
CA VAL A 123 2.17 12.00 -7.68
C VAL A 123 0.85 12.41 -8.35
N ILE A 124 0.00 11.43 -8.67
CA ILE A 124 -1.30 11.65 -9.30
C ILE A 124 -2.29 12.25 -8.30
N ASP A 125 -3.13 13.17 -8.78
CA ASP A 125 -4.24 13.73 -8.01
C ASP A 125 -5.14 12.63 -7.41
N LYS A 126 -5.58 12.86 -6.17
CA LYS A 126 -6.34 11.89 -5.39
C LYS A 126 -7.64 11.48 -6.08
N ASP A 127 -8.36 12.42 -6.70
CA ASP A 127 -9.64 12.13 -7.34
C ASP A 127 -9.44 11.39 -8.65
N LEU A 128 -8.39 11.72 -9.41
CA LEU A 128 -8.01 10.97 -10.60
C LEU A 128 -7.59 9.53 -10.27
N ARG A 129 -6.81 9.31 -9.20
CA ARG A 129 -6.47 7.96 -8.72
C ARG A 129 -7.72 7.18 -8.34
N LYS A 130 -8.62 7.78 -7.56
CA LYS A 130 -9.90 7.14 -7.19
C LYS A 130 -10.75 6.82 -8.41
N LEU A 131 -10.76 7.68 -9.42
CA LEU A 131 -11.46 7.44 -10.68
C LEU A 131 -10.84 6.26 -11.43
N ALA A 132 -9.52 6.19 -11.55
CA ALA A 132 -8.82 5.09 -12.20
C ALA A 132 -9.17 3.74 -11.55
N VAL A 133 -9.12 3.65 -10.22
CA VAL A 133 -9.51 2.43 -9.48
C VAL A 133 -10.98 2.07 -9.74
N LYS A 134 -11.91 3.03 -9.71
CA LYS A 134 -13.32 2.78 -10.05
C LYS A 134 -13.51 2.30 -11.47
N VAL A 135 -12.78 2.86 -12.44
CA VAL A 135 -12.83 2.43 -13.85
C VAL A 135 -12.32 1.01 -14.00
N VAL A 136 -11.25 0.62 -13.30
CA VAL A 136 -10.78 -0.77 -13.29
C VAL A 136 -11.86 -1.68 -12.68
N ILE A 137 -12.37 -1.36 -11.50
CA ILE A 137 -13.37 -2.21 -10.81
C ILE A 137 -14.64 -2.37 -11.66
N PHE A 138 -15.28 -1.27 -12.05
CA PHE A 138 -16.56 -1.33 -12.73
C PHE A 138 -16.42 -1.61 -14.23
N GLY A 139 -15.37 -1.12 -14.88
CA GLY A 139 -15.12 -1.36 -16.30
C GLY A 139 -14.69 -2.80 -16.55
N TYR A 140 -13.57 -3.23 -15.96
CA TYR A 140 -13.01 -4.57 -16.17
C TYR A 140 -13.76 -5.64 -15.37
N GLY A 141 -14.08 -5.38 -14.10
CA GLY A 141 -14.66 -6.37 -13.19
C GLY A 141 -16.17 -6.57 -13.26
N VAL A 142 -16.92 -5.58 -13.78
CA VAL A 142 -18.40 -5.61 -13.81
C VAL A 142 -18.93 -5.49 -15.25
N ALA A 143 -18.64 -4.39 -15.93
CA ALA A 143 -19.20 -4.12 -17.25
C ALA A 143 -18.71 -5.13 -18.30
N LEU A 144 -17.40 -5.40 -18.34
CA LEU A 144 -16.81 -6.31 -19.31
C LEU A 144 -17.39 -7.74 -19.27
N PRO A 145 -17.46 -8.43 -18.11
CA PRO A 145 -18.10 -9.75 -18.04
C PRO A 145 -19.59 -9.73 -18.40
N LEU A 146 -20.34 -8.70 -17.99
CA LEU A 146 -21.77 -8.58 -18.32
C LEU A 146 -22.01 -8.33 -19.81
N ILE A 147 -21.20 -7.48 -20.44
CA ILE A 147 -21.23 -7.26 -21.90
C ILE A 147 -20.86 -8.55 -22.63
N GLY A 148 -19.94 -9.35 -22.07
CA GLY A 148 -19.55 -10.66 -22.59
C GLY A 148 -20.68 -11.70 -22.64
N LEU A 149 -21.83 -11.46 -21.96
CA LEU A 149 -23.03 -12.28 -22.08
C LEU A 149 -23.77 -12.06 -23.42
N ILE A 150 -23.50 -10.95 -24.11
CA ILE A 150 -24.09 -10.64 -25.41
C ILE A 150 -23.33 -11.44 -26.49
N PRO A 151 -24.00 -12.28 -27.30
CA PRO A 151 -23.31 -13.19 -28.23
C PRO A 151 -22.32 -12.49 -29.18
N ARG A 152 -22.73 -11.36 -29.77
CA ARG A 152 -21.87 -10.59 -30.70
C ARG A 152 -20.63 -10.03 -30.01
N ALA A 153 -20.79 -9.53 -28.78
CA ALA A 153 -19.68 -9.01 -28.01
C ALA A 153 -18.74 -10.14 -27.57
N SER A 154 -19.28 -11.28 -27.14
CA SER A 154 -18.52 -12.48 -26.80
C SER A 154 -17.64 -12.95 -27.98
N THR A 155 -18.22 -13.03 -29.19
CA THR A 155 -17.45 -13.38 -30.40
C THR A 155 -16.34 -12.38 -30.68
N LEU A 156 -16.59 -11.07 -30.54
CA LEU A 156 -15.56 -10.05 -30.72
C LEU A 156 -14.43 -10.17 -29.68
N MET A 157 -14.78 -10.33 -28.39
CA MET A 157 -13.84 -10.50 -27.29
C MET A 157 -12.94 -11.73 -27.50
N GLN A 158 -13.52 -12.86 -27.92
CA GLN A 158 -12.76 -14.07 -28.27
C GLN A 158 -11.85 -13.83 -29.47
N ARG A 159 -12.33 -13.13 -30.51
CA ARG A 159 -11.55 -12.80 -31.71
C ARG A 159 -10.32 -11.94 -31.39
N ILE A 160 -10.47 -10.94 -30.52
CA ILE A 160 -9.35 -10.10 -30.05
C ILE A 160 -8.59 -10.72 -28.87
N ARG A 161 -8.98 -11.92 -28.42
CA ARG A 161 -8.38 -12.68 -27.31
C ARG A 161 -8.31 -11.89 -26.00
N LEU A 162 -9.39 -11.19 -25.69
CA LEU A 162 -9.55 -10.48 -24.43
C LEU A 162 -9.75 -11.50 -23.29
N LEU A 163 -8.94 -11.38 -22.23
CA LEU A 163 -9.16 -12.13 -21.01
C LEU A 163 -10.19 -11.39 -20.16
N VAL A 164 -11.39 -11.94 -20.11
CA VAL A 164 -12.54 -11.38 -19.41
C VAL A 164 -12.71 -12.09 -18.06
N PRO A 165 -12.90 -11.38 -16.94
CA PRO A 165 -13.21 -12.01 -15.65
C PRO A 165 -14.45 -12.90 -15.74
N PRO A 166 -14.54 -13.97 -14.93
CA PRO A 166 -15.77 -14.76 -14.83
C PRO A 166 -16.95 -13.91 -14.34
N VAL A 167 -18.12 -14.09 -14.96
CA VAL A 167 -19.38 -13.43 -14.54
C VAL A 167 -19.72 -13.74 -13.08
N SER A 168 -19.31 -14.92 -12.58
CA SER A 168 -19.50 -15.29 -11.18
C SER A 168 -18.76 -14.39 -10.18
N LEU A 169 -17.74 -13.62 -10.60
CA LEU A 169 -17.01 -12.67 -9.74
C LEU A 169 -17.59 -11.25 -9.77
N VAL A 170 -18.60 -10.98 -10.60
CA VAL A 170 -19.26 -9.65 -10.65
C VAL A 170 -19.72 -9.17 -9.27
N PRO A 171 -20.32 -10.01 -8.39
CA PRO A 171 -20.71 -9.55 -7.05
C PRO A 171 -19.52 -9.08 -6.21
N ALA A 172 -18.39 -9.79 -6.23
CA ALA A 172 -17.17 -9.39 -5.53
C ALA A 172 -16.67 -8.02 -6.02
N PHE A 173 -16.53 -7.84 -7.34
CA PHE A 173 -16.13 -6.54 -7.90
C PHE A 173 -17.13 -5.43 -7.58
N ALA A 174 -18.44 -5.70 -7.64
CA ALA A 174 -19.47 -4.73 -7.32
C ALA A 174 -19.42 -4.29 -5.85
N VAL A 175 -19.19 -5.22 -4.90
CA VAL A 175 -19.02 -4.88 -3.48
C VAL A 175 -17.74 -4.07 -3.27
N THR A 176 -16.62 -4.48 -3.87
CA THR A 176 -15.35 -3.72 -3.83
C THR A 176 -15.54 -2.28 -4.35
N GLY A 177 -16.25 -2.12 -5.48
CA GLY A 177 -16.54 -0.81 -6.07
C GLY A 177 -17.51 0.02 -5.24
N THR A 178 -18.51 -0.61 -4.63
CA THR A 178 -19.44 0.07 -3.73
C THR A 178 -18.71 0.59 -2.49
N LEU A 179 -17.83 -0.21 -1.90
CA LEU A 179 -17.02 0.20 -0.76
C LEU A 179 -16.11 1.39 -1.12
N MET A 180 -15.54 1.39 -2.33
CA MET A 180 -14.74 2.51 -2.84
C MET A 180 -15.56 3.81 -3.03
N ILE A 181 -16.83 3.70 -3.40
CA ILE A 181 -17.73 4.85 -3.56
C ILE A 181 -18.20 5.38 -2.20
N VAL A 182 -18.68 4.48 -1.33
CA VAL A 182 -19.24 4.86 -0.02
C VAL A 182 -18.13 5.36 0.91
N TYR A 183 -16.95 4.73 0.85
CA TYR A 183 -15.76 5.08 1.63
C TYR A 183 -16.09 5.30 3.13
N PRO A 184 -16.67 4.30 3.83
CA PRO A 184 -17.26 4.49 5.15
C PRO A 184 -16.26 4.86 6.24
N PHE A 185 -15.00 4.46 6.10
CA PHE A 185 -13.95 4.69 7.09
C PHE A 185 -12.71 5.35 6.47
N LYS A 186 -11.90 6.03 7.29
CA LYS A 186 -10.60 6.55 6.85
C LYS A 186 -9.72 5.37 6.40
N PHE A 187 -9.03 5.51 5.27
CA PHE A 187 -8.20 4.44 4.68
C PHE A 187 -8.98 3.22 4.19
N THR A 188 -10.27 3.38 3.85
CA THR A 188 -11.01 2.36 3.10
C THR A 188 -10.29 1.91 1.81
N GLY A 189 -9.43 2.77 1.24
CA GLY A 189 -8.65 2.48 0.03
C GLY A 189 -7.81 1.20 0.13
N GLU A 190 -7.04 1.06 1.22
CA GLU A 190 -6.13 -0.08 1.44
C GLU A 190 -6.87 -1.42 1.39
N TRP A 191 -8.06 -1.47 2.02
CA TRP A 191 -8.92 -2.65 2.02
C TRP A 191 -9.49 -2.95 0.64
N VAL A 192 -9.88 -1.90 -0.10
CA VAL A 192 -10.37 -2.01 -1.48
C VAL A 192 -9.27 -2.52 -2.41
N GLU A 193 -8.03 -2.11 -2.22
CA GLU A 193 -6.87 -2.55 -3.01
C GLU A 193 -6.60 -4.05 -2.78
N LEU A 194 -6.62 -4.52 -1.53
CA LEU A 194 -6.53 -5.97 -1.23
C LEU A 194 -7.69 -6.76 -1.85
N MET A 195 -8.93 -6.27 -1.70
CA MET A 195 -10.10 -6.89 -2.31
C MET A 195 -9.98 -6.97 -3.84
N LEU A 196 -9.47 -5.90 -4.47
CA LEU A 196 -9.23 -5.85 -5.90
C LEU A 196 -8.14 -6.85 -6.32
N GLY A 197 -7.03 -6.92 -5.59
CA GLY A 197 -5.97 -7.90 -5.80
C GLY A 197 -6.50 -9.33 -5.76
N LEU A 198 -7.35 -9.68 -4.77
CA LEU A 198 -8.01 -10.98 -4.70
C LEU A 198 -8.95 -11.24 -5.88
N CYS A 199 -9.72 -10.24 -6.32
CA CYS A 199 -10.56 -10.34 -7.51
C CYS A 199 -9.72 -10.65 -8.76
N PHE A 200 -8.56 -10.01 -8.93
CA PHE A 200 -7.62 -10.30 -10.02
C PHE A 200 -7.00 -11.70 -9.89
N ALA A 201 -6.60 -12.12 -8.70
CA ALA A 201 -6.03 -13.45 -8.45
C ALA A 201 -7.04 -14.56 -8.78
N PHE A 202 -8.30 -14.42 -8.34
CA PHE A 202 -9.35 -15.38 -8.64
C PHE A 202 -9.78 -15.36 -10.11
N SER A 203 -9.75 -14.20 -10.77
CA SER A 203 -9.95 -14.10 -12.22
C SER A 203 -8.83 -14.81 -12.98
N ALA A 204 -7.57 -14.67 -12.55
CA ALA A 204 -6.42 -15.32 -13.14
C ALA A 204 -6.45 -16.84 -12.95
N LEU A 205 -6.84 -17.33 -11.77
CA LEU A 205 -7.06 -18.76 -11.52
C LEU A 205 -8.13 -19.34 -12.45
N ALA A 206 -9.24 -18.63 -12.64
CA ALA A 206 -10.32 -19.07 -13.51
C ALA A 206 -9.92 -19.10 -15.00
N ALA A 207 -8.95 -18.28 -15.39
CA ALA A 207 -8.41 -18.24 -16.75
C ALA A 207 -7.40 -19.35 -17.06
N LEU A 208 -6.90 -20.07 -16.05
CA LEU A 208 -5.93 -21.15 -16.26
C LEU A 208 -6.53 -22.28 -17.12
N PRO A 209 -5.79 -22.77 -18.13
CA PRO A 209 -6.19 -23.94 -18.89
C PRO A 209 -6.32 -25.17 -17.99
N ARG A 210 -7.39 -25.94 -18.17
CA ARG A 210 -7.55 -27.24 -17.52
C ARG A 210 -6.82 -28.30 -18.34
N ASP A 211 -5.90 -29.03 -17.73
CA ASP A 211 -5.19 -30.13 -18.38
C ASP A 211 -6.15 -31.32 -18.62
N PRO A 212 -6.36 -31.76 -19.88
CA PRO A 212 -7.21 -32.92 -20.15
C PRO A 212 -6.60 -34.25 -19.65
N ALA A 213 -5.28 -34.30 -19.40
CA ALA A 213 -4.59 -35.50 -18.92
C ALA A 213 -4.73 -35.76 -17.40
N SER A 214 -5.33 -34.85 -16.63
CA SER A 214 -5.41 -34.96 -15.17
C SER A 214 -6.49 -35.91 -14.64
N HIS A 215 -7.08 -36.76 -15.49
CA HIS A 215 -8.08 -37.74 -15.04
C HIS A 215 -7.50 -38.85 -14.13
N THR A 216 -6.17 -39.00 -14.06
CA THR A 216 -5.49 -40.07 -13.30
C THR A 216 -4.93 -39.63 -11.93
N ARG A 217 -4.83 -38.33 -11.64
CA ARG A 217 -4.49 -37.79 -10.32
C ARG A 217 -5.72 -37.05 -9.80
N ARG A 218 -6.21 -37.34 -8.59
CA ARG A 218 -7.35 -36.63 -7.96
C ARG A 218 -7.23 -35.12 -8.27
N PRO A 219 -8.02 -34.57 -9.20
CA PRO A 219 -7.86 -33.17 -9.57
C PRO A 219 -8.21 -32.34 -8.34
N TRP A 220 -7.34 -31.42 -7.97
CA TRP A 220 -7.65 -30.45 -6.93
C TRP A 220 -8.96 -29.76 -7.30
N ARG A 221 -9.94 -29.78 -6.40
CA ARG A 221 -11.22 -29.11 -6.63
C ARG A 221 -10.93 -27.61 -6.80
N PRO A 222 -11.55 -26.90 -7.77
CA PRO A 222 -11.36 -25.47 -7.97
C PRO A 222 -11.51 -24.65 -6.67
N SER A 223 -12.47 -25.00 -5.82
CA SER A 223 -12.66 -24.39 -4.49
C SER A 223 -11.44 -24.53 -3.57
N GLY A 224 -10.72 -25.66 -3.63
CA GLY A 224 -9.49 -25.87 -2.85
C GLY A 224 -8.32 -25.01 -3.33
N GLN A 225 -8.22 -24.77 -4.65
CA GLN A 225 -7.22 -23.84 -5.19
C GLN A 225 -7.52 -22.39 -4.78
N ILE A 226 -8.80 -21.98 -4.84
CA ILE A 226 -9.24 -20.65 -4.40
C ILE A 226 -8.91 -20.42 -2.92
N ALA A 227 -9.27 -21.37 -2.04
CA ALA A 227 -8.97 -21.27 -0.62
C ALA A 227 -7.46 -21.24 -0.35
N LEU A 228 -6.68 -22.13 -1.00
CA LEU A 228 -5.23 -22.14 -0.85
C LEU A 228 -4.60 -20.83 -1.31
N THR A 229 -5.03 -20.27 -2.44
CA THR A 229 -4.50 -18.99 -2.94
C THR A 229 -4.78 -17.85 -1.95
N ALA A 230 -5.99 -17.76 -1.39
CA ALA A 230 -6.30 -16.75 -0.38
C ALA A 230 -5.46 -16.92 0.89
N LEU A 231 -5.32 -18.17 1.37
CA LEU A 231 -4.50 -18.48 2.54
C LEU A 231 -3.01 -18.14 2.31
N LEU A 232 -2.47 -18.46 1.13
CA LEU A 232 -1.09 -18.13 0.78
C LEU A 232 -0.87 -16.62 0.72
N ILE A 233 -1.80 -15.87 0.11
CA ILE A 233 -1.72 -14.40 0.06
C ILE A 233 -1.70 -13.81 1.47
N GLY A 234 -2.64 -14.23 2.33
CA GLY A 234 -2.69 -13.75 3.72
C GLY A 234 -1.44 -14.15 4.53
N ALA A 235 -1.00 -15.40 4.42
CA ALA A 235 0.17 -15.90 5.12
C ALA A 235 1.45 -15.19 4.67
N LEU A 236 1.64 -14.97 3.37
CA LEU A 236 2.76 -14.21 2.83
C LEU A 236 2.67 -12.74 3.24
N GLY A 237 1.47 -12.15 3.28
CA GLY A 237 1.26 -10.79 3.77
C GLY A 237 1.75 -10.61 5.21
N VAL A 238 1.30 -11.50 6.11
CA VAL A 238 1.74 -11.50 7.52
C VAL A 238 3.23 -11.81 7.64
N ALA A 239 3.75 -12.78 6.90
CA ALA A 239 5.16 -13.16 6.94
C ALA A 239 6.06 -12.01 6.45
N SER A 240 5.69 -11.33 5.37
CA SER A 240 6.42 -10.18 4.84
C SER A 240 6.38 -9.00 5.81
N ALA A 241 5.21 -8.65 6.35
CA ALA A 241 5.09 -7.61 7.36
C ALA A 241 5.93 -7.93 8.61
N THR A 242 5.92 -9.20 9.04
CA THR A 242 6.77 -9.65 10.15
C THR A 242 8.25 -9.52 9.81
N ALA A 243 8.67 -9.93 8.60
CA ALA A 243 10.05 -9.85 8.16
C ALA A 243 10.55 -8.40 8.05
N THR A 244 9.74 -7.49 7.49
CA THR A 244 10.08 -6.06 7.43
C THR A 244 10.13 -5.42 8.80
N ARG A 245 9.31 -5.87 9.76
CA ARG A 245 9.39 -5.40 11.15
C ARG A 245 10.72 -5.71 11.84
N TYR A 246 11.39 -6.79 11.43
CA TYR A 246 12.73 -7.15 11.91
C TYR A 246 13.85 -6.51 11.07
N GLN A 247 13.52 -5.87 9.96
CA GLN A 247 14.51 -5.17 9.16
C GLN A 247 14.98 -3.91 9.91
N ARG A 248 16.29 -3.76 10.04
CA ARG A 248 16.91 -2.66 10.75
C ARG A 248 18.23 -2.29 10.10
N ASP A 249 18.44 -0.99 9.88
CA ASP A 249 19.72 -0.42 9.45
C ASP A 249 20.30 0.40 10.61
N ASP A 250 20.92 -0.32 11.55
CA ASP A 250 21.38 0.18 12.84
C ASP A 250 22.78 0.80 12.80
N ASN A 251 23.21 1.27 11.62
CA ASN A 251 24.49 1.96 11.50
C ASN A 251 24.58 3.13 12.52
N PRO A 252 25.49 3.06 13.51
CA PRO A 252 25.58 4.07 14.55
C PRO A 252 25.84 5.48 14.01
N GLN A 253 26.52 5.58 12.86
CA GLN A 253 26.77 6.86 12.21
C GLN A 253 25.48 7.52 11.72
N ASN A 254 24.53 6.73 11.22
CA ASN A 254 23.22 7.23 10.79
C ASN A 254 22.41 7.73 11.99
N VAL A 255 22.43 7.02 13.13
CA VAL A 255 21.74 7.46 14.35
C VAL A 255 22.32 8.78 14.88
N ILE A 256 23.65 8.90 14.92
CA ILE A 256 24.34 10.14 15.33
C ILE A 256 24.02 11.28 14.36
N ALA A 257 24.08 11.03 13.05
CA ALA A 257 23.73 12.01 12.03
C ALA A 257 22.28 12.47 12.16
N ALA A 258 21.33 11.53 12.31
CA ALA A 258 19.92 11.85 12.44
C ALA A 258 19.63 12.71 13.68
N THR A 259 20.25 12.39 14.81
CA THR A 259 20.10 13.15 16.06
C THR A 259 20.62 14.58 15.88
N ARG A 260 21.81 14.72 15.28
CA ARG A 260 22.43 16.02 15.00
C ARG A 260 21.61 16.86 14.01
N GLU A 261 21.10 16.23 12.97
CA GLU A 261 20.25 16.84 11.94
C GLU A 261 18.93 17.35 12.53
N LEU A 262 18.27 16.53 13.37
CA LEU A 262 17.07 16.93 14.09
C LEU A 262 17.35 18.10 15.04
N GLU A 263 18.48 18.10 15.73
CA GLU A 263 18.88 19.22 16.59
C GLU A 263 19.06 20.53 15.82
N ALA A 264 19.68 20.47 14.64
CA ALA A 264 19.78 21.62 13.75
C ALA A 264 18.40 22.12 13.27
N LEU A 265 17.51 21.19 12.91
CA LEU A 265 16.13 21.54 12.55
C LEU A 265 15.38 22.18 13.74
N ARG A 266 15.54 21.66 14.96
CA ARG A 266 14.96 22.28 16.17
C ARG A 266 15.46 23.71 16.33
N ALA A 267 16.76 23.93 16.18
CA ALA A 267 17.34 25.26 16.26
C ALA A 267 16.76 26.21 15.20
N ASP A 268 16.52 25.73 13.98
CA ASP A 268 15.88 26.51 12.91
C ASP A 268 14.44 26.88 13.25
N PHE A 269 13.64 25.94 13.76
CA PHE A 269 12.28 26.23 14.23
C PHE A 269 12.24 27.29 15.33
N MET A 270 13.17 27.21 16.28
CA MET A 270 13.26 28.17 17.38
C MET A 270 13.74 29.55 16.92
N ARG A 271 14.71 29.58 15.99
CA ARG A 271 15.28 30.82 15.44
C ARG A 271 14.29 31.59 14.58
N PHE A 272 13.61 30.90 13.67
CA PHE A 272 12.71 31.54 12.70
C PHE A 272 11.29 31.72 13.24
N GLY A 273 10.95 31.12 14.38
CA GLY A 273 9.63 31.28 14.99
C GLY A 273 8.49 30.78 14.11
N ILE A 274 8.72 29.67 13.40
CA ILE A 274 7.79 29.15 12.38
C ILE A 274 6.42 28.88 13.02
N SER A 275 5.40 29.59 12.53
CA SER A 275 4.04 29.52 13.05
C SER A 275 3.16 28.60 12.22
N HIS A 276 2.46 27.68 12.88
CA HIS A 276 1.56 26.74 12.23
C HIS A 276 0.34 26.42 13.10
N ARG A 277 -0.73 25.98 12.43
CA ARG A 277 -1.95 25.48 13.07
C ARG A 277 -1.63 24.21 13.85
N CYS A 278 -2.26 24.05 15.01
CA CYS A 278 -2.07 22.81 15.78
C CYS A 278 -2.73 21.61 15.08
N ARG A 279 -2.32 20.38 15.44
CA ARG A 279 -2.67 19.11 14.75
C ARG A 279 -1.92 18.87 13.44
N ALA A 280 -0.74 19.47 13.27
CA ALA A 280 0.11 19.15 12.14
C ALA A 280 0.73 17.75 12.33
N HIS A 281 0.50 16.84 11.38
CA HIS A 281 1.29 15.61 11.26
C HIS A 281 1.66 15.42 9.80
N LYS A 282 2.88 15.81 9.44
CA LYS A 282 3.31 15.95 8.06
C LYS A 282 4.79 15.66 7.92
N ARG A 283 5.18 15.25 6.72
CA ARG A 283 6.57 15.30 6.27
C ARG A 283 7.04 16.75 6.28
N LEU A 284 8.29 16.96 6.67
CA LEU A 284 8.82 18.29 6.93
C LEU A 284 8.93 19.12 5.66
N PHE A 285 9.27 18.48 4.54
CA PHE A 285 9.27 19.12 3.22
C PHE A 285 7.89 19.67 2.87
N THR A 286 6.85 18.83 2.93
CA THR A 286 5.46 19.24 2.71
C THR A 286 5.01 20.33 3.68
N PHE A 287 5.44 20.24 4.95
CA PHE A 287 5.15 21.26 5.96
C PHE A 287 5.75 22.61 5.58
N ALA A 288 7.00 22.64 5.11
CA ALA A 288 7.69 23.87 4.72
C ALA A 288 6.93 24.64 3.62
N PHE A 289 6.44 23.94 2.59
CA PHE A 289 5.62 24.58 1.55
C PHE A 289 4.25 25.02 2.08
N GLN A 290 3.56 24.16 2.82
CA GLN A 290 2.20 24.46 3.28
C GLN A 290 2.15 25.66 4.24
N TYR A 291 3.16 25.81 5.09
CA TYR A 291 3.24 26.90 6.07
C TYR A 291 4.16 28.04 5.64
N HIS A 292 4.60 28.05 4.38
CA HIS A 292 5.46 29.10 3.82
C HIS A 292 6.72 29.34 4.69
N ALA A 293 7.42 28.26 5.02
CA ALA A 293 8.65 28.27 5.82
C ALA A 293 9.89 27.94 4.97
N PRO A 294 10.24 28.76 3.95
CA PRO A 294 11.40 28.52 3.09
C PRO A 294 12.73 28.58 3.86
N GLU A 295 12.75 29.18 5.05
CA GLU A 295 13.93 29.35 5.88
C GLU A 295 14.55 28.01 6.29
N LEU A 296 13.74 26.95 6.38
CA LEU A 296 14.20 25.58 6.66
C LEU A 296 15.21 25.06 5.62
N PHE A 297 15.19 25.58 4.39
CA PHE A 297 16.13 25.21 3.33
C PHE A 297 17.43 26.04 3.35
N SER A 298 17.54 27.02 4.25
CA SER A 298 18.70 27.91 4.38
C SER A 298 19.24 27.98 5.83
N GLY A 299 18.61 27.24 6.74
CA GLY A 299 18.93 27.20 8.16
C GLY A 299 20.19 26.39 8.51
N GLN A 300 20.37 26.14 9.80
CA GLN A 300 21.45 25.32 10.34
C GLN A 300 21.43 23.91 9.76
N PHE A 301 20.26 23.32 9.53
CA PHE A 301 20.17 22.00 8.89
C PHE A 301 20.80 22.00 7.49
N ALA A 302 20.48 23.00 6.67
CA ALA A 302 21.05 23.14 5.33
C ALA A 302 22.57 23.39 5.37
N GLN A 303 23.09 24.06 6.41
CA GLN A 303 24.52 24.30 6.61
C GLN A 303 25.31 23.03 6.99
N LEU A 304 24.64 21.94 7.37
CA LEU A 304 25.30 20.64 7.60
C LEU A 304 25.87 20.04 6.30
N THR A 305 25.51 20.56 5.13
CA THR A 305 26.10 20.14 3.85
C THR A 305 27.61 20.35 3.82
N GLY A 306 28.09 21.46 4.39
CA GLY A 306 29.53 21.70 4.59
C GLY A 306 30.20 20.76 5.61
N GLN A 307 29.43 19.87 6.23
CA GLN A 307 29.87 18.94 7.29
C GLN A 307 29.52 17.49 6.96
N GLY A 308 29.26 17.18 5.68
CA GLY A 308 29.06 15.82 5.18
C GLY A 308 27.60 15.39 4.96
N LEU A 309 26.60 16.26 5.22
CA LEU A 309 25.22 15.99 4.80
C LEU A 309 25.12 16.06 3.27
N PRO A 310 24.64 15.03 2.56
CA PRO A 310 24.47 15.12 1.12
C PRO A 310 23.50 16.24 0.73
N GLU A 311 23.88 17.11 -0.21
CA GLU A 311 23.03 18.21 -0.70
C GLU A 311 21.62 17.75 -1.13
N PRO A 312 21.44 16.61 -1.83
CA PRO A 312 20.10 16.16 -2.18
C PRO A 312 19.25 15.78 -0.96
N ARG A 313 19.84 15.28 0.13
CA ARG A 313 19.09 15.02 1.36
C ARG A 313 18.68 16.33 2.06
N ALA A 314 19.59 17.29 2.08
CA ALA A 314 19.31 18.62 2.62
C ALA A 314 18.17 19.32 1.87
N ALA A 315 18.19 19.27 0.53
CA ALA A 315 17.19 19.92 -0.33
C ALA A 315 15.76 19.39 -0.13
N PHE A 316 15.62 18.13 0.31
CA PHE A 316 14.32 17.47 0.48
C PHE A 316 13.99 17.14 1.95
N LEU A 317 14.79 17.62 2.91
CA LEU A 317 14.64 17.37 4.35
C LEU A 317 14.53 15.86 4.67
N LEU A 318 15.46 15.08 4.13
CA LEU A 318 15.52 13.63 4.30
C LEU A 318 16.49 13.21 5.40
N ASP A 319 16.08 12.19 6.15
CA ASP A 319 16.90 11.53 7.16
C ASP A 319 17.99 10.63 6.54
N PRO A 320 18.89 10.05 7.35
CA PRO A 320 19.98 9.20 6.87
C PRO A 320 19.56 7.94 6.12
N TRP A 321 18.32 7.48 6.29
CA TRP A 321 17.76 6.31 5.61
C TRP A 321 16.99 6.69 4.34
N ASN A 322 17.08 7.96 3.91
CA ASN A 322 16.37 8.55 2.77
C ASN A 322 14.84 8.60 2.92
N TYR A 323 14.36 8.66 4.16
CA TYR A 323 12.96 8.93 4.47
C TYR A 323 12.79 10.40 4.81
N ALA A 324 11.57 10.89 4.68
CA ALA A 324 11.26 12.25 5.10
C ALA A 324 11.39 12.39 6.62
N TYR A 325 12.00 13.48 7.08
CA TYR A 325 11.76 13.95 8.44
C TYR A 325 10.28 14.32 8.62
N TRP A 326 9.77 14.17 9.84
CA TRP A 326 8.38 14.47 10.18
C TRP A 326 8.29 15.53 11.27
N ILE A 327 7.17 16.26 11.25
CA ILE A 327 6.71 17.09 12.36
C ILE A 327 5.38 16.54 12.89
N ARG A 328 5.28 16.45 14.21
CA ARG A 328 4.04 16.17 14.94
C ARG A 328 3.76 17.31 15.90
N ASP A 329 2.59 17.93 15.75
CA ASP A 329 2.07 18.97 16.62
C ASP A 329 0.70 18.58 17.15
N ASN A 330 0.52 18.67 18.46
CA ASN A 330 -0.73 18.36 19.13
C ASN A 330 -1.18 19.55 19.95
N CYS A 331 -2.41 20.00 19.73
CA CYS A 331 -3.03 21.03 20.55
C CYS A 331 -3.05 20.63 22.03
N SER A 332 -3.04 21.62 22.91
CA SER A 332 -3.29 21.40 24.33
C SER A 332 -4.64 20.74 24.57
N THR A 333 -4.70 19.83 25.54
CA THR A 333 -5.93 19.30 26.15
C THR A 333 -5.97 19.79 27.62
N PRO A 334 -7.09 19.61 28.34
CA PRO A 334 -7.13 19.91 29.77
C PRO A 334 -6.05 19.19 30.59
N GLU A 335 -5.62 18.01 30.12
CA GLU A 335 -4.65 17.14 30.79
C GLU A 335 -3.21 17.35 30.31
N ARG A 336 -2.99 17.91 29.11
CA ARG A 336 -1.65 18.01 28.50
C ARG A 336 -1.43 19.35 27.78
N PRO A 337 -0.27 20.00 27.97
CA PRO A 337 0.08 21.19 27.20
C PRO A 337 0.27 20.85 25.71
N ARG A 338 0.32 21.89 24.85
CA ARG A 338 0.63 21.72 23.43
C ARG A 338 2.03 21.11 23.27
N THR A 339 2.13 20.02 22.52
CA THR A 339 3.39 19.32 22.29
C THR A 339 3.73 19.35 20.81
N THR A 340 4.97 19.72 20.48
CA THR A 340 5.47 19.77 19.11
C THR A 340 6.84 19.11 19.08
N PHE A 341 7.00 18.07 18.26
CA PHE A 341 8.28 17.40 18.06
C PHE A 341 8.55 17.12 16.59
N LEU A 342 9.84 17.11 16.25
CA LEU A 342 10.37 16.66 14.96
C LEU A 342 10.93 15.26 15.16
N TYR A 343 10.80 14.39 14.17
CA TYR A 343 11.30 13.02 14.31
C TYR A 343 11.61 12.34 12.96
N SER A 344 12.41 11.28 13.05
CA SER A 344 12.66 10.26 12.03
C SER A 344 12.22 8.90 12.57
N PHE A 345 11.83 8.00 11.69
CA PHE A 345 11.48 6.61 12.02
C PHE A 345 12.70 5.75 12.40
N GLY A 346 13.90 6.32 12.37
CA GLY A 346 15.09 5.66 12.87
C GLY A 346 15.50 4.40 12.08
N PRO A 347 16.36 3.56 12.69
CA PRO A 347 16.91 2.36 12.07
C PRO A 347 15.90 1.34 11.56
N ASN A 348 14.77 1.15 12.25
CA ASN A 348 13.77 0.16 11.83
C ASN A 348 12.82 0.70 10.76
N ARG A 349 12.79 2.02 10.55
CA ARG A 349 11.97 2.73 9.54
C ARG A 349 10.47 2.52 9.74
N ARG A 350 10.04 2.22 10.96
CA ARG A 350 8.64 1.97 11.33
C ARG A 350 8.04 3.18 12.02
N ARG A 351 6.72 3.30 11.95
CA ARG A 351 5.99 4.32 12.69
C ARG A 351 5.66 3.81 14.10
N ASP A 352 6.65 3.84 14.98
CA ASP A 352 6.47 3.40 16.36
C ASP A 352 5.95 4.53 17.27
N SER A 353 6.26 5.80 16.94
CA SER A 353 5.76 6.96 17.69
C SER A 353 4.25 7.15 17.61
N THR A 354 3.65 7.40 18.77
CA THR A 354 2.23 7.74 18.91
C THR A 354 2.00 9.24 18.73
N ARG A 355 0.78 9.69 19.04
CA ARG A 355 0.45 11.10 19.10
C ARG A 355 1.33 11.87 20.09
N TRP A 356 1.69 11.28 21.22
CA TRP A 356 2.26 12.01 22.35
C TRP A 356 3.62 11.48 22.82
N ALA A 357 4.00 10.29 22.39
CA ALA A 357 5.19 9.61 22.87
C ALA A 357 5.99 9.01 21.71
N ILE A 358 7.30 9.03 21.87
CA ILE A 358 8.26 8.42 20.96
C ILE A 358 8.32 6.93 21.26
N GLY A 359 8.16 6.10 20.23
CA GLY A 359 8.17 4.64 20.35
C GLY A 359 9.36 4.01 19.64
N GLY A 360 9.68 2.78 20.00
CA GLY A 360 10.69 1.99 19.31
C GLY A 360 12.06 2.65 19.25
N ASP A 361 12.65 2.68 18.05
CA ASP A 361 13.93 3.35 17.78
C ASP A 361 13.79 4.67 17.01
N ASP A 362 12.58 5.24 16.99
CA ASP A 362 12.34 6.59 16.47
C ASP A 362 13.25 7.61 17.19
N ILE A 363 13.81 8.52 16.39
CA ILE A 363 14.70 9.57 16.88
C ILE A 363 13.93 10.88 16.79
N ALA A 364 13.84 11.61 17.90
CA ALA A 364 13.02 12.82 17.95
C ALA A 364 13.64 13.92 18.79
N VAL A 365 13.23 15.15 18.50
CA VAL A 365 13.55 16.35 19.29
C VAL A 365 12.29 17.17 19.50
N PHE A 366 12.11 17.69 20.72
CA PHE A 366 10.94 18.48 21.09
C PHE A 366 11.21 19.96 20.88
N ILE A 367 10.33 20.64 20.14
CA ILE A 367 10.29 22.10 20.00
C ILE A 367 9.45 22.69 21.14
N ARG A 368 8.37 22.00 21.53
CA ARG A 368 7.47 22.39 22.63
C ARG A 368 7.02 21.15 23.41
N GLY A 369 6.94 21.27 24.72
CA GLY A 369 6.62 20.17 25.63
C GLY A 369 7.86 19.39 26.07
N GLN A 370 7.64 18.28 26.78
CA GLN A 370 8.69 17.39 27.25
C GLN A 370 8.67 16.08 26.48
N GLU A 371 9.84 15.44 26.37
CA GLU A 371 9.96 14.11 25.78
C GLU A 371 9.22 13.09 26.64
N ILE A 372 8.43 12.27 25.97
CA ILE A 372 7.76 11.11 26.56
C ILE A 372 8.15 9.94 25.67
N ARG A 373 8.78 8.91 26.23
CA ARG A 373 9.05 7.65 25.54
C ARG A 373 8.04 6.60 25.97
N LEU A 374 7.61 5.78 25.04
CA LEU A 374 6.93 4.54 25.37
C LEU A 374 7.96 3.63 26.02
N GLU A 375 7.63 3.07 27.19
CA GLU A 375 8.43 1.98 27.75
C GLU A 375 8.46 0.85 26.71
N SER A 376 9.64 0.34 26.40
CA SER A 376 9.80 -0.83 25.54
C SER A 376 9.14 -2.01 26.27
N GLY A 377 7.88 -2.29 25.94
CA GLY A 377 7.23 -3.51 26.36
C GLY A 377 7.93 -4.69 25.71
N ASP A 378 8.43 -5.60 26.53
CA ASP A 378 8.96 -6.91 26.13
C ASP A 378 7.97 -7.73 25.28
#